data_AF-A0A7K3HAA1-F1
#
_entry.id   AF-A0A7K3HAA1-F1
#
_cell.length_a   1.000
_cell.length_b   1.000
_cell.length_c   1.000
_cell.angle_alpha   90.00
_cell.angle_beta   90.00
_cell.angle_gamma   90.00
#
_symmetry.space_group_name_H-M   'P 1'
#
loop_
_entity.id
_entity.type
_entity.pdbx_description
1 polymer ?
#
loop_
_entity_poly.entity_id
_entity_poly.type
_entity_poly.pdbx_seq_one_letter_code
_entity_poly.pdbx_strand_id
1 'polypeptide(L)' 'ALPDGRALALKVEDGGGRAVGPVLRRALRLLGVDGSLPERLGDAPVLGGGLRVGEIRASF' A
#
# COMPACT_ATOMS: atom_id res chain seq x y z
N ALA A 1 13.03 0.54 11.24
CA ALA A 1 12.88 -0.92 11.37
C ALA A 1 11.71 -1.21 12.31
N LEU A 2 11.07 -2.37 12.20
CA LEU A 2 10.03 -2.82 13.12
C LEU A 2 10.65 -3.16 14.50
N PRO A 3 9.86 -3.19 15.59
CA PRO A 3 10.36 -3.48 16.94
C PRO A 3 11.04 -4.84 17.10
N ASP A 4 10.75 -5.79 16.20
CA ASP A 4 11.35 -7.13 16.16
C ASP A 4 12.62 -7.21 15.29
N GLY A 5 13.16 -6.07 14.86
CA GLY A 5 14.37 -5.99 14.05
C GLY A 5 14.15 -6.23 12.55
N ARG A 6 12.94 -6.59 12.11
CA ARG A 6 12.66 -6.74 10.67
C ARG A 6 12.62 -5.38 9.98
N ALA A 7 13.06 -5.37 8.73
CA ALA A 7 13.01 -4.20 7.86
C ALA A 7 12.74 -4.62 6.42
N LEU A 8 12.22 -3.68 5.63
CA LEU A 8 11.97 -3.88 4.21
C LEU A 8 12.30 -2.58 3.47
N ALA A 9 12.82 -2.74 2.26
CA ALA A 9 12.96 -1.68 1.28
C ALA A 9 12.09 -2.05 0.07
N LEU A 10 11.29 -1.11 -0.42
CA LEU A 10 10.43 -1.30 -1.59
C LEU A 10 10.86 -0.36 -2.70
N LYS A 11 10.94 -0.92 -3.90
CA LYS A 11 11.01 -0.15 -5.14
C LYS A 11 9.85 -0.57 -6.02
N VAL A 12 9.11 0.41 -6.55
CA VAL A 12 7.95 0.20 -7.41
C VAL A 12 8.15 1.05 -8.66
N GLU A 13 8.03 0.42 -9.82
CA GLU A 13 8.09 1.07 -11.13
C GLU A 13 6.75 0.84 -11.83
N ASP A 14 5.82 1.79 -11.69
CA ASP A 14 4.45 1.73 -12.24
C ASP A 14 4.07 2.99 -13.05
N GLY A 15 5.05 3.89 -13.23
CA GLY A 15 4.90 5.18 -13.91
C GLY A 15 4.12 6.26 -13.13
N GLY A 16 3.72 6.02 -11.88
CA GLY A 16 2.91 7.01 -11.13
C GLY A 16 2.83 6.86 -9.61
N GLY A 17 3.60 5.96 -9.00
CA GLY A 17 3.67 5.74 -7.55
C GLY A 17 2.40 5.18 -6.89
N ARG A 18 1.32 5.00 -7.67
CA ARG A 18 -0.02 4.64 -7.18
C ARG A 18 -0.06 3.25 -6.54
N ALA A 19 0.85 2.35 -6.89
CA ALA A 19 0.95 1.04 -6.27
C ALA A 19 1.76 1.02 -4.96
N VAL A 20 2.51 2.08 -4.63
CA VAL A 20 3.40 2.10 -3.44
C VAL A 20 2.60 1.91 -2.15
N GLY A 21 1.52 2.65 -1.96
CA GLY A 21 0.66 2.53 -0.76
C GLY A 21 0.06 1.13 -0.60
N PRO A 22 -0.66 0.60 -1.60
CA PRO A 22 -1.25 -0.74 -1.53
C PRO A 22 -0.22 -1.85 -1.26
N VAL A 23 0.93 -1.80 -1.93
CA VAL A 23 2.02 -2.79 -1.74
C VAL A 23 2.64 -2.67 -0.35
N LEU A 24 2.94 -1.45 0.12
CA LEU A 24 3.49 -1.24 1.46
C LEU A 24 2.52 -1.71 2.55
N ARG A 25 1.22 -1.39 2.45
CA ARG A 25 0.22 -1.88 3.41
C ARG A 25 0.17 -3.39 3.43
N ARG A 26 0.15 -4.04 2.27
CA ARG A 26 0.13 -5.51 2.21
C ARG A 26 1.40 -6.12 2.80
N ALA A 27 2.58 -5.58 2.48
CA ALA A 27 3.85 -6.04 3.01
C ALA A 27 3.92 -5.91 4.54
N LEU A 28 3.46 -4.80 5.10
CA LEU A 28 3.41 -4.59 6.56
C LEU A 28 2.46 -5.58 7.23
N ARG A 29 1.29 -5.84 6.65
CA ARG A 29 0.38 -6.88 7.15
C ARG A 29 0.97 -8.29 7.10
N LEU A 30 1.71 -8.62 6.04
CA LEU A 30 2.44 -9.89 5.95
C LEU A 30 3.54 -10.01 7.02
N LEU A 31 4.09 -8.87 7.46
CA LEU A 31 4.99 -8.80 8.60
C LEU A 31 4.24 -8.79 9.95
N GLY A 32 2.93 -8.96 9.99
CA GLY A 32 2.14 -8.97 11.23
C GLY A 32 1.91 -7.58 11.83
N VAL A 33 2.12 -6.51 11.07
CA VAL A 33 1.76 -5.15 11.48
C VAL A 33 0.28 -4.93 11.14
N ASP A 34 -0.60 -5.34 12.06
CA ASP A 34 -2.04 -5.11 11.97
C ASP A 34 -2.52 -4.04 12.98
N GLY A 35 -3.71 -3.48 12.77
CA GLY A 35 -4.40 -2.58 13.73
C GLY A 35 -3.82 -1.17 13.93
N SER A 36 -2.60 -0.91 13.46
CA SER A 36 -1.89 0.38 13.64
C SER A 36 -1.71 1.20 12.35
N LEU A 37 -2.09 0.64 11.21
CA LEU A 37 -1.90 1.29 9.91
C LEU A 37 -3.05 2.28 9.62
N PRO A 38 -2.76 3.55 9.26
CA PRO A 38 -3.81 4.48 8.85
C PRO A 38 -4.60 3.96 7.65
N GLU A 39 -5.92 4.17 7.61
CA GLU A 39 -6.75 3.73 6.46
C GLU A 39 -6.29 4.35 5.13
N ARG A 40 -5.81 5.59 5.16
CA ARG A 40 -5.22 6.26 3.98
C ARG A 40 -3.98 5.53 3.43
N LEU A 41 -3.30 4.74 4.25
CA LEU A 41 -2.18 3.93 3.79
C LEU A 41 -2.78 2.81 2.94
N GLY A 42 -2.55 2.85 1.63
CA GLY A 42 -3.13 1.89 0.70
C GLY A 42 -4.48 2.28 0.10
N ASP A 43 -5.05 3.43 0.46
CA ASP A 43 -6.14 4.02 -0.34
C ASP A 43 -5.54 4.54 -1.65
N ALA A 44 -5.90 3.89 -2.76
CA ALA A 44 -5.39 4.20 -4.09
C ALA A 44 -6.56 4.23 -5.09
N PRO A 45 -7.40 5.30 -5.07
CA PRO A 45 -8.49 5.46 -6.01
C PRO A 45 -8.00 5.47 -7.46
N VAL A 46 -8.75 4.81 -8.33
CA VAL A 46 -8.71 5.08 -9.76
C VAL A 46 -9.79 6.12 -10.05
N LEU A 47 -9.40 7.23 -10.65
CA LEU A 47 -10.31 8.33 -10.99
C LEU A 47 -10.59 8.36 -12.50
N GLY A 48 -11.86 8.52 -12.87
CA GLY A 48 -12.32 8.79 -14.23
C GLY A 48 -13.17 10.07 -14.23
N GLY A 49 -12.76 11.09 -14.98
CA GLY A 49 -13.44 12.40 -14.96
C GLY A 49 -13.47 13.07 -13.58
N GLY A 50 -12.49 12.78 -12.72
CA GLY A 50 -12.44 13.28 -11.34
C GLY A 50 -13.27 12.48 -10.33
N LEU A 51 -14.03 11.48 -10.77
CA LEU A 51 -14.85 10.62 -9.91
C LEU A 51 -14.15 9.27 -9.68
N ARG A 52 -14.33 8.67 -8.50
CA ARG A 52 -13.79 7.33 -8.21
C ARG A 52 -14.51 6.29 -9.06
N VAL A 53 -13.75 5.53 -9.85
CA VAL A 53 -14.23 4.46 -10.73
C VAL A 53 -13.63 3.09 -10.38
N GLY A 54 -12.73 3.04 -9.39
CA GLY A 54 -12.11 1.80 -8.93
C GLY A 54 -11.02 2.06 -7.90
N GLU A 55 -10.21 1.04 -7.65
CA GLU A 55 -9.05 1.12 -6.75
C GLU A 55 -7.96 0.11 -7.11
N ILE A 56 -6.73 0.41 -6.70
CA ILE A 56 -5.58 -0.49 -6.83
C ILE A 56 -5.42 -1.27 -5.52
N ARG A 57 -5.35 -2.60 -5.64
CA ARG A 57 -5.19 -3.53 -4.50
C ARG A 57 -4.05 -4.50 -4.78
N ALA A 58 -3.30 -4.85 -3.75
CA ALA A 58 -2.40 -5.99 -3.77
C ALA A 58 -3.21 -7.27 -3.48
N SER A 59 -3.12 -8.30 -4.33
CA SER A 59 -4.08 -9.42 -4.37
C SER A 59 -3.57 -10.78 -3.88
N PHE A 60 -2.30 -10.92 -3.50
CA PHE A 60 -1.71 -12.16 -2.99
C PHE A 60 -1.39 -12.07 -1.50
#